data_AF-A0A4Y8C9X0-F1
#
_entry.id   AF-A0A4Y8C9X0-F1
#
_cell.length_a   1.000
_cell.length_b   1.000
_cell.length_c   1.000
_cell.angle_alpha   90.00
_cell.angle_beta   90.00
_cell.angle_gamma   90.00
#
_symmetry.space_group_name_H-M   'P 1'
#
loop_
_entity.id
_entity.type
_entity.pdbx_description
1 polymer ?
#
loop_
_entity_poly.entity_id
_entity_poly.type
_entity_poly.pdbx_seq_one_letter_code
_entity_poly.pdbx_strand_id
1 'polypeptide(L)'
;ATSYDLAVNKLERALKEFVIDDIRTTIPFLIAITKTREFRRGYLDTSFIETHMQELLEKTEDRHQENKEEVIAAIAATLKKIRESRE
;
A
#
# COMPACT_ATOMS: atom_id res chain seq x y z
N ALA A 1 -10.08 -17.20 8.86
CA ALA A 1 -11.20 -16.56 8.12
C ALA A 1 -11.72 -17.58 7.12
N THR A 2 -13.01 -17.60 6.78
CA THR A 2 -13.59 -18.65 5.92
C THR A 2 -13.56 -18.33 4.42
N SER A 3 -13.26 -17.09 3.99
CA SER A 3 -13.02 -16.72 2.58
C SER A 3 -11.94 -15.65 2.42
N TYR A 4 -11.34 -15.55 1.22
CA TYR A 4 -10.30 -14.56 0.89
C TYR A 4 -10.83 -13.13 0.98
N ASP A 5 -11.98 -12.83 0.37
CA ASP A 5 -12.59 -11.49 0.42
C ASP A 5 -12.88 -11.06 1.88
N LEU A 6 -13.36 -11.97 2.74
CA LEU A 6 -13.55 -11.67 4.15
C LEU A 6 -12.22 -11.38 4.86
N ALA A 7 -11.13 -12.08 4.49
CA ALA A 7 -9.80 -11.80 5.03
C ALA A 7 -9.29 -10.41 4.60
N VAL A 8 -9.46 -10.04 3.32
CA VAL A 8 -9.08 -8.71 2.80
C VAL A 8 -9.91 -7.61 3.45
N ASN A 9 -11.22 -7.81 3.64
CA ASN A 9 -12.07 -6.87 4.37
C ASN A 9 -11.63 -6.66 5.83
N LYS A 10 -11.25 -7.74 6.51
CA LYS A 10 -10.71 -7.66 7.87
C LYS A 10 -9.35 -6.95 7.91
N LEU A 11 -8.49 -7.20 6.93
CA LEU A 11 -7.19 -6.53 6.79
C LEU A 11 -7.39 -5.02 6.57
N GLU A 12 -8.22 -4.63 5.60
CA GLU A 12 -8.49 -3.22 5.31
C GLU A 12 -9.04 -2.50 6.55
N ARG A 13 -9.97 -3.14 7.29
CA ARG A 13 -10.52 -2.58 8.51
C ARG A 13 -9.45 -2.47 9.62
N ALA A 14 -8.66 -3.51 9.82
CA ALA A 14 -7.58 -3.50 10.80
C ALA A 14 -6.58 -2.37 10.51
N LEU A 15 -6.18 -2.18 9.25
CA LEU A 15 -5.27 -1.09 8.85
C LEU A 15 -5.89 0.30 9.08
N LYS A 16 -7.20 0.47 8.88
CA LYS A 16 -7.91 1.74 9.14
C LYS A 16 -8.04 2.06 10.63
N GLU A 17 -8.14 1.03 11.47
CA GLU A 17 -8.25 1.17 12.93
C GLU A 17 -6.87 1.23 13.61
N PHE A 18 -5.81 0.84 12.92
CA PHE A 18 -4.45 0.84 13.44
C PHE A 18 -3.83 2.24 13.35
N VAL A 19 -3.92 2.97 14.46
CA VAL A 19 -3.41 4.33 14.57
C VAL A 19 -2.00 4.31 15.14
N ILE A 20 -1.06 4.92 14.41
CA ILE A 20 0.27 5.27 14.90
C ILE A 20 0.45 6.75 14.64
N ASP A 21 0.69 7.51 15.70
CA ASP A 21 0.94 8.94 15.63
C ASP A 21 2.44 9.26 15.57
N ASP A 22 2.77 10.49 15.15
CA ASP A 22 4.10 11.11 15.17
C ASP A 22 5.18 10.48 14.28
N ILE A 23 4.90 9.39 13.58
CA ILE A 23 5.83 8.78 12.62
C ILE A 23 5.17 8.48 11.28
N ARG A 24 5.97 8.56 10.21
CA ARG A 24 5.57 8.12 8.87
C ARG A 24 5.49 6.60 8.84
N THR A 25 4.42 6.07 8.28
CA THR A 25 4.20 4.63 8.15
C THR A 25 3.79 4.25 6.73
N THR A 26 3.87 2.96 6.41
CA THR A 26 3.39 2.42 5.14
C THR A 26 1.89 2.09 5.15
N ILE A 27 1.18 2.37 6.25
CA ILE A 27 -0.25 2.03 6.40
C ILE A 27 -1.11 2.60 5.27
N PRO A 28 -0.97 3.89 4.85
CA PRO A 28 -1.75 4.44 3.75
C PRO A 28 -1.56 3.66 2.43
N PHE A 29 -0.32 3.23 2.15
CA PHE A 29 0.02 2.45 0.98
C PHE A 29 -0.57 1.03 1.03
N LEU A 30 -0.51 0.38 2.20
CA LEU A 30 -1.13 -0.93 2.41
C LEU A 30 -2.66 -0.85 2.24
N ILE A 31 -3.29 0.22 2.71
CA ILE A 31 -4.73 0.46 2.48
C ILE A 31 -5.02 0.61 0.98
N ALA A 32 -4.18 1.32 0.23
CA ALA A 32 -4.34 1.44 -1.23
C ALA A 32 -4.30 0.06 -1.92
N ILE A 33 -3.35 -0.80 -1.54
CA ILE A 33 -3.25 -2.18 -2.06
C ILE A 33 -4.53 -2.98 -1.82
N THR A 34 -5.13 -2.90 -0.62
CA THR A 34 -6.38 -3.65 -0.32
C THR A 34 -7.57 -3.23 -1.18
N LYS A 35 -7.52 -2.05 -1.81
CA LYS A 35 -8.59 -1.51 -2.67
C LYS A 35 -8.40 -1.88 -4.15
N THR A 36 -7.23 -2.37 -4.56
CA THR A 36 -6.95 -2.76 -5.96
C THR A 36 -7.74 -4.02 -6.33
N ARG A 37 -8.28 -4.05 -7.55
CA ARG A 37 -9.18 -5.13 -8.00
C ARG A 37 -8.49 -6.50 -8.02
N GLU A 38 -7.27 -6.54 -8.51
CA GLU A 38 -6.41 -7.70 -8.66
C GLU A 38 -6.09 -8.27 -7.27
N PHE A 39 -5.72 -7.41 -6.32
CA PHE A 39 -5.51 -7.80 -4.93
C PHE A 39 -6.78 -8.36 -4.32
N ARG A 40 -7.93 -7.67 -4.42
CA ARG A 40 -9.21 -8.17 -3.86
C ARG A 40 -9.68 -9.51 -4.43
N ARG A 41 -9.26 -9.84 -5.64
CA ARG A 41 -9.56 -11.12 -6.29
C ARG A 41 -8.51 -12.21 -6.03
N GLY A 42 -7.39 -11.87 -5.40
CA GLY A 42 -6.27 -12.78 -5.19
C GLY A 42 -5.46 -13.08 -6.46
N TYR A 43 -5.61 -12.26 -7.51
CA TYR A 43 -4.84 -12.39 -8.76
C TYR A 43 -3.60 -11.53 -8.68
N LEU A 44 -2.55 -12.03 -8.04
CA LEU A 44 -1.29 -11.31 -7.87
C LEU A 44 -0.11 -12.28 -7.85
N ASP A 45 1.04 -11.80 -8.31
CA ASP A 45 2.32 -12.50 -8.30
C ASP A 45 3.41 -11.58 -7.72
N THR A 46 4.67 -11.98 -7.85
CA THR A 46 5.82 -11.22 -7.32
C THR A 46 6.06 -9.88 -8.03
N SER A 47 5.45 -9.64 -9.19
CA SER A 47 5.54 -8.40 -9.96
C SER A 47 4.40 -7.41 -9.66
N PHE A 48 3.43 -7.79 -8.82
CA PHE A 48 2.20 -7.01 -8.58
C PHE A 48 2.46 -5.54 -8.24
N ILE A 49 3.38 -5.28 -7.30
CA ILE A 49 3.68 -3.92 -6.86
C ILE A 49 4.31 -3.09 -7.98
N GLU A 50 5.18 -3.69 -8.79
CA GLU A 50 5.83 -3.02 -9.92
C GLU A 50 4.81 -2.68 -11.01
N THR A 51 3.91 -3.62 -11.29
CA THR A 51 2.85 -3.49 -12.29
C THR A 51 1.83 -2.41 -11.91
N HIS A 52 1.45 -2.33 -10.63
CA HIS A 52 0.45 -1.39 -10.13
C HIS A 52 1.05 -0.14 -9.47
N MET A 53 2.37 0.08 -9.58
CA MET A 53 3.08 1.10 -8.81
C MET A 53 2.43 2.48 -8.92
N GLN A 54 2.23 2.95 -10.14
CA GLN A 54 1.70 4.29 -10.40
C GLN A 54 0.27 4.43 -9.84
N GLU A 55 -0.60 3.45 -10.09
CA GLU A 55 -1.96 3.42 -9.54
C GLU A 55 -1.96 3.44 -8.00
N LEU A 56 -1.08 2.65 -7.37
CA LEU A 56 -0.98 2.56 -5.92
C LEU A 56 -0.51 3.89 -5.32
N LEU A 57 0.49 4.55 -5.92
CA LEU A 57 0.97 5.85 -5.45
C LEU A 57 -0.11 6.93 -5.58
N GLU A 58 -0.84 6.97 -6.71
CA GLU A 58 -1.93 7.93 -6.91
C GLU A 58 -3.07 7.74 -5.89
N LYS A 59 -3.42 6.48 -5.58
CA LYS A 59 -4.47 6.10 -4.62
C LYS A 59 -4.03 6.10 -3.16
N THR A 60 -2.73 6.25 -2.88
CA THR A 60 -2.21 6.32 -1.52
C THR A 60 -2.53 7.68 -0.94
N GLU A 61 -3.46 7.71 0.02
CA GLU A 61 -3.89 8.93 0.69
C GLU A 61 -3.65 8.80 2.18
N ASP A 62 -2.77 9.64 2.72
CA ASP A 62 -2.58 9.78 4.16
C ASP A 62 -3.41 10.97 4.65
N ARG A 63 -4.37 10.71 5.55
CA ARG A 63 -5.25 11.75 6.12
C ARG A 63 -4.58 12.50 7.27
N HIS A 64 -3.48 11.99 7.80
CA HIS A 64 -2.72 12.59 8.89
C HIS A 64 -1.57 13.47 8.38
N GLN A 65 -1.29 13.45 7.08
CA GLN A 65 -0.22 14.24 6.47
C GLN A 65 -0.77 15.14 5.36
N GLU A 66 -0.53 16.44 5.48
CA GLU A 66 -0.98 17.41 4.46
C GLU A 66 -0.19 17.29 3.15
N ASN A 67 1.05 16.77 3.20
CA ASN A 67 1.94 16.69 2.05
C ASN A 67 2.01 15.27 1.44
N LYS A 68 1.00 14.93 0.63
CA LYS A 68 0.87 13.65 -0.09
C LYS A 68 2.10 13.32 -0.96
N GLU A 69 2.73 14.34 -1.53
CA GLU A 69 3.87 14.18 -2.46
C GLU A 69 5.12 13.65 -1.75
N GLU A 70 5.40 14.12 -0.53
CA GLU A 70 6.58 13.69 0.22
C GLU A 70 6.51 12.20 0.60
N VAL A 71 5.32 11.72 0.97
CA VAL A 71 5.07 10.31 1.34
C VAL A 71 5.26 9.40 0.13
N ILE A 72 4.64 9.79 -1.00
CA ILE A 72 4.78 9.09 -2.28
C ILE A 72 6.24 9.03 -2.70
N ALA A 73 6.97 10.16 -2.60
CA ALA A 73 8.37 10.24 -2.94
C ALA A 73 9.24 9.30 -2.06
N ALA A 74 8.98 9.23 -0.76
CA ALA A 74 9.70 8.35 0.15
C ALA A 74 9.48 6.85 -0.18
N ILE A 75 8.24 6.47 -0.48
CA ILE A 75 7.89 5.09 -0.90
C ILE A 75 8.60 4.75 -2.22
N ALA A 76 8.47 5.63 -3.23
CA ALA A 76 9.08 5.43 -4.54
C ALA A 76 10.61 5.34 -4.47
N ALA A 77 11.25 6.22 -3.69
CA ALA A 77 12.70 6.22 -3.50
C ALA A 77 13.19 4.92 -2.82
N THR A 78 12.46 4.44 -1.81
CA THR A 78 12.79 3.19 -1.11
C THR A 78 12.72 2.00 -2.07
N LEU A 79 11.66 1.92 -2.88
CA LEU A 79 11.48 0.84 -3.86
C LEU A 79 12.55 0.87 -4.96
N LYS A 80 12.87 2.06 -5.47
CA LYS A 80 13.97 2.24 -6.43
C LYS A 80 15.29 1.73 -5.86
N LYS A 81 15.62 2.09 -4.61
CA LYS A 81 16.83 1.63 -3.92
C LYS A 81 16.87 0.11 -3.76
N ILE A 82 15.74 -0.53 -3.43
CA ILE A 82 15.64 -1.99 -3.33
C ILE A 82 15.91 -2.65 -4.69
N ARG A 83 15.39 -2.08 -5.77
CA ARG A 83 15.64 -2.58 -7.13
C ARG A 83 17.12 -2.49 -7.49
N GLU A 84 17.73 -1.33 -7.30
CA GLU A 84 19.17 -1.11 -7.56
C GLU A 84 20.07 -2.04 -6.74
N SER A 85 19.65 -2.45 -5.54
CA SER A 85 20.42 -3.41 -4.72
C SER A 85 20.33 -4.87 -5.17
N ARG A 86 19.41 -5.19 -6.08
CA ARG A 86 19.19 -6.54 -6.61
C ARG A 86 19.86 -6.76 -7.97
N GLU A 87 20.23 -5.67 -8.65
CA GLU A 87 21.04 -5.64 -9.87
C GLU A 87 22.53 -5.69 -9.52
#